data_AF-A0A642BU75-F1
#
_entry.id   AF-A0A642BU75-F1
#
_cell.length_a   1.000
_cell.length_b   1.000
_cell.length_c   1.000
_cell.angle_alpha   90.00
_cell.angle_beta   90.00
_cell.angle_gamma   90.00
#
_symmetry.space_group_name_H-M   'P 1'
#
loop_
_entity.id
_entity.type
_entity.pdbx_description
1 polymer ?
#
loop_
_entity_poly.entity_id
_entity_poly.type
_entity_poly.pdbx_seq_one_letter_code
_entity_poly.pdbx_strand_id
1 'polypeptide(L)'
;TQLNQYGGTKEIQDYALSLDASKNLAMISKTDEGAKVRKYFIQVEKDFNSPEKIMARALLMADKKVHTLQAQIEADRPKVLFADAVSASHTSILVGELAKLLKQNGVDIGATRLFTWLRNHGYLIKRNGRDWNMPTQKSVELGLIRVKETSITHSDGHITVNKTPLITGKGQQYFINKFLNQEYLPG
;
A
#
# COMPACT_ATOMS: atom_id res chain seq x y z
N THR A 1 -24.53 61.86 17.49
CA THR A 1 -24.05 62.92 16.58
C THR A 1 -22.83 63.56 17.20
N GLN A 2 -21.69 63.61 16.50
CA GLN A 2 -20.54 64.40 16.92
C GLN A 2 -20.43 65.65 16.04
N LEU A 3 -20.03 66.78 16.63
CA LEU A 3 -19.74 68.03 15.92
C LEU A 3 -18.43 67.84 15.15
N ASN A 4 -18.44 68.05 13.84
CA ASN A 4 -17.20 68.13 13.07
C ASN A 4 -16.56 69.52 13.25
N GLN A 5 -15.27 69.65 12.91
CA GLN A 5 -14.49 70.88 13.08
C GLN A 5 -15.01 72.09 12.27
N TYR A 6 -16.03 71.91 11.43
CA TYR A 6 -16.63 72.93 10.57
C TYR A 6 -18.12 73.20 10.89
N GLY A 7 -18.61 72.76 12.06
CA GLY A 7 -19.98 73.05 12.54
C GLY A 7 -21.09 72.18 11.94
N GLY A 8 -20.76 71.17 11.14
CA GLY A 8 -21.71 70.18 10.63
C GLY A 8 -21.93 69.01 11.61
N THR A 9 -23.17 68.54 11.73
CA THR A 9 -23.53 67.35 12.51
C THR A 9 -23.31 66.08 11.68
N LYS A 10 -22.48 65.15 12.17
CA LYS A 10 -22.32 63.82 11.56
C LYS A 10 -23.09 62.76 12.34
N GLU A 11 -23.97 62.01 11.67
CA GLU A 11 -24.58 60.82 12.23
C GLU A 11 -23.54 59.68 12.33
N ILE A 12 -23.51 59.02 13.48
CA ILE A 12 -22.64 57.86 13.72
C ILE A 12 -23.51 56.63 13.47
N GLN A 13 -23.08 55.79 12.53
CA GLN A 13 -23.72 54.53 12.22
C GLN A 13 -22.89 53.38 12.78
N ASP A 14 -23.54 52.51 13.52
CA ASP A 14 -22.93 51.28 14.02
C ASP A 14 -23.08 50.16 12.98
N TYR A 15 -22.04 49.34 12.85
CA TYR A 15 -21.97 48.24 11.90
C TYR A 15 -21.59 46.95 12.63
N ALA A 16 -22.28 45.86 12.30
CA ALA A 16 -21.86 44.52 12.70
C ALA A 16 -20.80 43.99 11.73
N LEU A 17 -19.69 43.48 12.25
CA LEU A 17 -18.57 42.96 11.45
C LEU A 17 -18.31 41.49 11.80
N SER A 18 -17.79 40.73 10.82
CA SER A 18 -17.26 39.39 11.09
C SER A 18 -15.97 39.49 11.92
N LEU A 19 -15.60 38.39 12.58
CA LEU A 19 -14.39 38.36 13.40
C LEU A 19 -13.13 38.68 12.56
N ASP A 20 -13.03 38.15 11.34
CA ASP A 20 -11.89 38.40 10.45
C ASP A 20 -11.88 39.83 9.90
N ALA A 21 -13.05 40.39 9.54
CA ALA A 21 -13.15 41.80 9.16
C ALA A 21 -12.72 42.72 10.32
N SER A 22 -13.11 42.38 11.55
CA SER A 22 -12.74 43.12 12.76
C SER A 22 -11.22 43.07 13.03
N LYS A 23 -10.58 41.91 12.83
CA LYS A 23 -9.11 41.77 12.93
C LYS A 23 -8.40 42.66 11.93
N ASN A 24 -8.81 42.63 10.66
CA ASN A 24 -8.22 43.46 9.60
C ASN A 24 -8.38 44.96 9.91
N LEU A 25 -9.55 45.37 10.38
CA LEU A 25 -9.80 46.75 10.81
C LEU A 25 -8.90 47.14 11.99
N ALA A 26 -8.72 46.26 12.98
CA ALA A 26 -7.81 46.47 14.11
C ALA A 26 -6.34 46.56 13.67
N MET A 27 -5.95 45.90 12.57
CA MET A 27 -4.60 46.01 12.00
C MET A 27 -4.34 47.36 11.31
N ILE A 28 -5.35 47.96 10.69
CA ILE A 28 -5.20 49.20 9.90
C ILE A 28 -5.51 50.46 10.74
N SER A 29 -6.40 50.35 11.72
CA SER A 29 -6.84 51.48 12.55
C SER A 29 -5.73 52.00 13.48
N LYS A 30 -5.56 53.32 13.55
CA LYS A 30 -4.56 53.97 14.43
C LYS A 30 -5.08 54.24 15.85
N THR A 31 -6.03 53.43 16.34
CA THR A 31 -6.56 53.55 17.70
C THR A 31 -5.69 52.80 18.70
N ASP A 32 -5.79 53.17 19.98
CA ASP A 32 -5.07 52.50 21.07
C ASP A 32 -5.47 51.03 21.22
N GLU A 33 -6.76 50.73 21.07
CA GLU A 33 -7.26 49.35 21.08
C GLU A 33 -6.74 48.55 19.88
N GLY A 34 -6.71 49.14 18.68
CA GLY A 34 -6.08 48.52 17.51
C GLY A 34 -4.60 48.22 17.74
N ALA A 35 -3.88 49.11 18.44
CA ALA A 35 -2.47 48.90 18.78
C ALA A 35 -2.26 47.73 19.76
N LYS A 36 -3.14 47.55 20.75
CA LYS A 36 -3.09 46.39 21.67
C LYS A 36 -3.29 45.08 20.91
N VAL A 37 -4.28 45.04 20.03
CA VAL A 37 -4.59 43.85 19.21
C VAL A 37 -3.44 43.50 18.26
N ARG A 38 -2.84 44.50 17.59
CA ARG A 38 -1.64 44.30 16.76
C ARG A 38 -0.49 43.67 17.53
N LYS A 39 -0.18 44.22 18.72
CA LYS A 39 0.89 43.69 19.59
C LYS A 39 0.62 42.23 19.97
N TYR A 40 -0.63 41.90 20.31
CA TYR A 40 -1.01 40.53 20.63
C TYR A 40 -0.77 39.57 19.45
N PHE A 41 -1.21 39.93 18.24
CA PHE A 41 -1.00 39.06 17.07
C PHE A 41 0.47 38.90 16.69
N ILE A 42 1.26 39.98 16.77
CA ILE A 42 2.71 39.91 16.56
C ILE A 42 3.36 38.98 17.59
N GLN A 43 2.90 39.01 18.85
CA GLN A 43 3.42 38.11 19.88
C GLN A 43 3.05 36.66 19.58
N VAL A 44 1.79 36.39 19.24
CA VAL A 44 1.35 35.04 18.84
C VAL A 44 2.14 34.52 17.64
N GLU A 45 2.39 35.36 16.64
CA GLU A 45 3.21 35.00 15.47
C GLU A 45 4.65 34.66 15.87
N LYS A 46 5.28 35.50 16.70
CA LYS A 46 6.64 35.27 17.22
C LYS A 46 6.73 33.97 18.02
N ASP A 47 5.76 33.72 18.89
CA ASP A 47 5.70 32.48 19.67
C ASP A 47 5.44 31.28 18.75
N PHE A 48 4.60 31.44 17.72
CA PHE A 48 4.31 30.40 16.74
C PHE A 48 5.54 30.04 15.89
N ASN A 49 6.36 31.05 15.58
CA ASN A 49 7.58 30.94 14.78
C ASN A 49 8.84 30.78 15.64
N SER A 50 8.71 30.63 16.97
CA SER A 50 9.88 30.41 17.82
C SER A 50 10.53 29.07 17.45
N PRO A 51 11.87 28.98 17.45
CA PRO A 51 12.58 27.75 17.13
C PRO A 51 12.06 26.54 17.93
N GLU A 52 11.71 26.74 19.20
CA GLU A 52 11.19 25.71 20.09
C GLU A 52 9.81 25.20 19.63
N LYS A 53 8.90 26.08 19.22
CA LYS A 53 7.56 25.70 18.76
C LYS A 53 7.58 25.06 17.39
N ILE A 54 8.44 25.53 16.48
CA ILE A 54 8.65 24.89 15.18
C ILE A 54 9.20 23.48 15.39
N MET A 55 10.22 23.32 16.23
CA MET A 55 10.83 22.02 16.54
C MET A 55 9.83 21.06 17.18
N ALA A 56 9.02 21.52 18.15
CA ALA A 56 8.00 20.70 18.78
C ALA A 56 6.98 20.15 17.77
N ARG A 57 6.56 20.96 16.78
CA ARG A 57 5.67 20.51 15.70
C ARG A 57 6.34 19.51 14.79
N ALA A 58 7.59 19.78 14.39
CA ALA A 58 8.36 18.87 13.55
C ALA A 58 8.53 17.50 14.22
N LEU A 59 8.83 17.48 15.53
CA LEU A 59 8.95 16.26 16.33
C LEU A 59 7.63 15.49 16.37
N LEU A 60 6.52 16.18 16.62
CA LEU A 60 5.19 15.56 16.69
C LEU A 60 4.76 14.99 15.33
N MET A 61 5.10 15.67 14.23
CA MET A 61 4.88 15.15 12.87
C MET A 61 5.77 13.94 12.56
N ALA A 62 7.04 13.97 12.97
CA ALA A 62 7.96 12.86 12.81
C ALA A 62 7.48 11.62 13.59
N ASP A 63 7.05 11.81 14.84
CA ASP A 63 6.53 10.76 15.71
C ASP A 63 5.27 10.10 15.13
N LYS A 64 4.31 10.92 14.67
CA LYS A 64 3.13 10.41 13.94
C LYS A 64 3.52 9.58 12.71
N LYS A 65 4.52 10.04 11.95
CA LYS A 65 5.00 9.32 10.75
C LYS A 65 5.67 8.00 11.14
N VAL A 66 6.50 7.98 12.19
CA VAL A 66 7.14 6.76 12.72
C VAL A 66 6.08 5.76 13.17
N HIS A 67 5.07 6.18 13.92
CA HIS A 67 3.98 5.30 14.35
C HIS A 67 3.18 4.74 13.18
N THR A 68 2.85 5.55 12.17
CA THR A 68 2.16 5.04 10.96
C THR A 68 3.00 3.99 10.22
N LEU A 69 4.31 4.22 10.08
CA LEU A 69 5.21 3.29 9.40
C LEU A 69 5.42 2.01 10.22
N GLN A 70 5.54 2.10 11.55
CA GLN A 70 5.65 0.93 12.42
C GLN A 70 4.41 0.04 12.35
N ALA A 71 3.21 0.64 12.40
CA ALA A 71 1.96 -0.11 12.25
C ALA A 71 1.88 -0.84 10.90
N GLN A 72 2.39 -0.22 9.85
CA GLN A 72 2.43 -0.81 8.50
C GLN A 72 3.43 -1.97 8.42
N ILE A 73 4.62 -1.80 9.02
CA ILE A 73 5.64 -2.86 9.12
C ILE A 73 5.13 -4.06 9.92
N GLU A 74 4.38 -3.86 11.00
CA GLU A 74 3.80 -4.96 11.78
C GLU A 74 2.72 -5.73 11.02
N ALA A 75 1.89 -5.03 10.23
CA ALA A 75 0.90 -5.66 9.37
C ALA A 75 1.52 -6.51 8.24
N ASP A 76 2.67 -6.08 7.72
CA ASP A 76 3.35 -6.77 6.61
C ASP A 76 4.39 -7.81 7.05
N ARG A 77 4.80 -7.79 8.33
CA ARG A 77 5.73 -8.77 8.93
C ARG A 77 5.39 -10.24 8.65
N PRO A 78 4.14 -10.73 8.77
CA PRO A 78 3.84 -12.12 8.47
C PRO A 78 4.00 -12.47 6.97
N LYS A 79 3.81 -11.50 6.06
CA LYS A 79 3.94 -11.71 4.61
C LYS A 79 5.40 -11.88 4.20
N VAL A 80 6.30 -11.04 4.76
CA VAL A 80 7.73 -11.03 4.42
C VAL A 80 8.45 -12.26 4.95
N LEU A 81 8.21 -12.61 6.23
CA LEU A 81 8.85 -13.79 6.85
C LEU A 81 8.52 -15.10 6.12
N PHE A 82 7.32 -15.22 5.54
CA PHE A 82 6.94 -16.42 4.79
C PHE A 82 7.61 -16.49 3.41
N ALA A 83 7.71 -15.36 2.69
CA ALA A 83 8.44 -15.31 1.42
C ALA A 83 9.92 -15.70 1.61
N ASP A 84 10.53 -15.24 2.71
CA ASP A 84 11.92 -15.56 3.05
C ASP A 84 12.12 -17.00 3.53
N ALA A 85 11.17 -17.56 4.31
CA ALA A 85 11.24 -18.95 4.75
C ALA A 85 11.07 -19.94 3.59
N VAL A 86 10.17 -19.64 2.65
CA VAL A 86 9.94 -20.47 1.46
C VAL A 86 11.11 -20.36 0.47
N SER A 87 11.71 -19.17 0.35
CA SER A 87 12.94 -18.92 -0.41
C SER A 87 14.11 -19.82 0.00
N ALA A 88 14.28 -20.05 1.32
CA ALA A 88 15.41 -20.81 1.85
C ALA A 88 15.37 -22.30 1.43
N SER A 89 14.17 -22.85 1.18
CA SER A 89 14.04 -24.22 0.66
C SER A 89 14.30 -24.23 -0.86
N HIS A 90 15.49 -24.67 -1.26
CA HIS A 90 15.89 -24.74 -2.67
C HIS A 90 15.18 -25.87 -3.45
N THR A 91 14.24 -26.57 -2.81
CA THR A 91 13.54 -27.72 -3.38
C THR A 91 12.34 -27.27 -4.21
N SER A 92 12.11 -27.95 -5.33
CA SER A 92 10.91 -27.71 -6.14
C SER A 92 9.73 -28.45 -5.53
N ILE A 93 8.59 -27.78 -5.40
CA ILE A 93 7.36 -28.34 -4.79
C ILE A 93 6.29 -28.56 -5.86
N LEU A 94 5.30 -29.39 -5.56
CA LEU A 94 4.16 -29.58 -6.47
C LEU A 94 3.29 -28.32 -6.50
N VAL A 95 2.62 -28.07 -7.64
CA VAL A 95 1.61 -26.99 -7.74
C VAL A 95 0.52 -27.15 -6.67
N GLY A 96 0.12 -28.39 -6.37
CA GLY A 96 -0.86 -28.67 -5.32
C GLY A 96 -0.36 -28.34 -3.91
N GLU A 97 0.95 -28.48 -3.65
CA GLU A 97 1.57 -28.09 -2.38
C GLU A 97 1.63 -26.57 -2.27
N LEU A 98 2.01 -25.86 -3.34
CA LEU A 98 1.93 -24.40 -3.39
C LEU A 98 0.52 -23.90 -3.11
N ALA A 99 -0.52 -24.54 -3.67
CA ALA A 99 -1.91 -24.16 -3.40
C ALA A 99 -2.29 -24.32 -1.91
N LYS A 100 -1.85 -25.40 -1.26
CA LYS A 100 -2.07 -25.59 0.19
C LYS A 100 -1.38 -24.50 1.00
N LEU A 101 -0.14 -24.17 0.65
CA LEU A 101 0.63 -23.10 1.29
C LEU A 101 -0.07 -21.74 1.13
N LEU A 102 -0.55 -21.41 -0.07
CA LEU A 102 -1.31 -20.18 -0.34
C LEU A 102 -2.59 -20.12 0.51
N LYS A 103 -3.33 -21.23 0.59
CA LYS A 103 -4.55 -21.33 1.41
C LYS A 103 -4.29 -21.13 2.90
N GLN A 104 -3.20 -21.69 3.43
CA GLN A 104 -2.79 -21.45 4.81
C GLN A 104 -2.45 -19.98 5.10
N ASN A 105 -2.01 -19.24 4.08
CA ASN A 105 -1.64 -17.83 4.17
C ASN A 105 -2.79 -16.88 3.75
N GLY A 106 -4.04 -17.35 3.77
CA GLY A 106 -5.22 -16.52 3.58
C GLY A 106 -5.65 -16.31 2.11
N VAL A 107 -4.98 -16.94 1.14
CA VAL A 107 -5.42 -16.91 -0.26
C VAL A 107 -6.38 -18.08 -0.51
N ASP A 108 -7.67 -17.83 -0.68
CA ASP A 108 -8.64 -18.89 -0.96
C ASP A 108 -8.47 -19.46 -2.39
N ILE A 109 -7.52 -20.39 -2.54
CA ILE A 109 -7.24 -21.08 -3.79
C ILE A 109 -6.98 -22.57 -3.54
N GLY A 110 -7.68 -23.42 -4.29
CA GLY A 110 -7.45 -24.86 -4.32
C GLY A 110 -6.48 -25.27 -5.43
N ALA A 111 -5.94 -26.50 -5.35
CA ALA A 111 -5.00 -27.03 -6.34
C ALA A 111 -5.56 -26.92 -7.78
N THR A 112 -6.79 -27.36 -8.03
CA THR A 112 -7.44 -27.28 -9.35
C THR A 112 -7.59 -25.83 -9.84
N ARG A 113 -7.99 -24.91 -8.95
CA ARG A 113 -8.11 -23.46 -9.27
C ARG A 113 -6.74 -22.88 -9.63
N LEU A 114 -5.68 -23.24 -8.91
CA LEU A 114 -4.32 -22.78 -9.20
C LEU A 114 -3.82 -23.32 -10.55
N PHE A 115 -4.05 -24.59 -10.88
CA PHE A 115 -3.72 -25.13 -12.21
C PHE A 115 -4.43 -24.37 -13.34
N THR A 116 -5.72 -24.10 -13.16
CA THR A 116 -6.50 -23.31 -14.14
C THR A 116 -5.98 -21.88 -14.24
N TRP A 117 -5.65 -21.24 -13.12
CA TRP A 117 -5.07 -19.91 -13.10
C TRP A 117 -3.73 -19.86 -13.85
N LEU A 118 -2.83 -20.82 -13.59
CA LEU A 118 -1.53 -20.91 -14.26
C LEU A 118 -1.66 -21.08 -15.78
N ARG A 119 -2.65 -21.85 -16.26
CA ARG A 119 -2.94 -21.98 -17.69
C ARG A 119 -3.49 -20.69 -18.28
N ASN A 120 -4.47 -20.08 -17.61
CA ASN A 120 -5.10 -18.85 -18.08
C ASN A 120 -4.12 -17.67 -18.16
N HIS A 121 -3.14 -17.60 -17.25
CA HIS A 121 -2.13 -16.55 -17.19
C HIS A 121 -0.86 -16.88 -17.99
N GLY A 122 -0.89 -17.96 -18.78
CA GLY A 122 0.17 -18.34 -19.70
C GLY A 122 1.44 -18.84 -19.02
N TYR A 123 1.36 -19.40 -17.81
CA TYR A 123 2.47 -20.08 -17.16
C TYR A 123 2.54 -21.56 -17.55
N LEU A 124 1.38 -22.18 -17.80
CA LEU A 124 1.27 -23.54 -18.32
C LEU A 124 0.55 -23.54 -19.67
N ILE A 125 0.88 -24.49 -20.52
CA ILE A 125 0.23 -24.67 -21.83
C ILE A 125 -1.23 -25.13 -21.63
N LYS A 126 -2.15 -24.44 -22.30
CA LYS A 126 -3.60 -24.70 -22.30
C LYS A 126 -4.08 -25.67 -23.39
N ARG A 127 -3.19 -26.11 -24.28
CA ARG A 127 -3.55 -27.00 -25.40
C ARG A 127 -3.77 -28.41 -24.86
N ASN A 128 -4.96 -28.98 -25.10
CA ASN A 128 -5.26 -30.36 -24.75
C ASN A 128 -4.33 -31.32 -25.51
N GLY A 129 -3.69 -32.25 -24.79
CA GLY A 129 -2.75 -33.21 -25.36
C GLY A 129 -1.53 -33.44 -24.48
N ARG A 130 -0.44 -33.93 -25.09
CA ARG A 130 0.80 -34.30 -24.38
C ARG A 130 1.52 -33.11 -23.71
N ASP A 131 1.26 -31.91 -24.19
CA ASP A 131 1.84 -30.67 -23.65
C ASP A 131 0.96 -30.03 -22.57
N TRP A 132 -0.17 -30.64 -22.24
CA TRP A 132 -1.01 -30.15 -21.15
C TRP A 132 -0.19 -30.11 -19.85
N ASN A 133 -0.21 -28.96 -19.18
CA ASN A 133 0.62 -28.68 -17.99
C ASN A 133 2.14 -28.63 -18.21
N MET A 134 2.61 -28.51 -19.45
CA MET A 134 3.99 -28.10 -19.72
C MET A 134 4.16 -26.60 -19.45
N PRO A 135 5.31 -26.16 -18.94
CA PRO A 135 5.61 -24.74 -18.79
C PRO A 135 5.70 -24.08 -20.17
N THR A 136 5.18 -22.86 -20.27
CA THR A 136 5.38 -22.03 -21.45
C THR A 136 6.81 -21.50 -21.50
N GLN A 137 7.23 -21.00 -22.67
CA GLN A 137 8.51 -20.34 -22.84
C GLN A 137 8.75 -19.26 -21.77
N LYS A 138 7.74 -18.44 -21.48
CA LYS A 138 7.73 -17.45 -20.39
C LYS A 138 8.10 -18.05 -19.02
N SER A 139 7.48 -19.17 -18.65
CA SER A 139 7.77 -19.82 -17.35
C SER A 139 9.18 -20.38 -17.27
N VAL A 140 9.70 -20.88 -18.40
CA VAL A 140 11.06 -21.42 -18.52
C VAL A 140 12.09 -20.30 -18.41
N GLU A 141 11.92 -19.21 -19.17
CA GLU A 141 12.81 -18.04 -19.14
C GLU A 141 12.87 -17.40 -17.75
N LEU A 142 11.73 -17.30 -17.08
CA LEU A 142 11.67 -16.79 -15.71
C LEU A 142 12.19 -17.81 -14.67
N GLY A 143 12.34 -19.08 -15.04
CA GLY A 143 12.82 -20.16 -14.18
C GLY A 143 11.84 -20.55 -13.06
N LEU A 144 10.54 -20.37 -13.28
CA LEU A 144 9.51 -20.53 -12.24
C LEU A 144 9.02 -21.97 -12.09
N ILE A 145 9.02 -22.72 -13.19
CA ILE A 145 8.40 -24.06 -13.26
C ILE A 145 9.38 -25.02 -13.93
N ARG A 146 9.52 -26.22 -13.36
CA ARG A 146 10.23 -27.37 -13.94
C ARG A 146 9.24 -28.52 -14.13
N VAL A 147 9.61 -29.52 -14.93
CA VAL A 147 8.77 -30.70 -15.16
C VAL A 147 9.49 -31.94 -14.66
N LYS A 148 8.79 -32.75 -13.88
CA LYS A 148 9.19 -34.12 -13.58
C LYS A 148 8.49 -35.05 -14.55
N GLU A 149 9.26 -35.86 -15.25
CA GLU A 149 8.74 -36.93 -16.10
C GLU A 149 8.76 -38.25 -15.33
N THR A 150 7.71 -39.05 -15.46
CA THR A 150 7.61 -40.37 -14.84
C THR A 150 7.10 -41.35 -15.88
N SER A 151 7.95 -42.32 -16.22
CA SER A 151 7.62 -43.40 -17.14
C SER A 151 6.85 -44.49 -16.40
N ILE A 152 5.67 -44.82 -16.89
CA ILE A 152 4.83 -45.90 -16.40
C ILE A 152 4.83 -46.98 -17.47
N THR A 153 5.35 -48.15 -17.11
CA THR A 153 5.32 -49.33 -17.97
C THR A 153 4.04 -50.11 -17.68
N HIS A 154 3.22 -50.31 -18.69
CA HIS A 154 1.98 -51.07 -18.60
C HIS A 154 2.23 -52.56 -18.85
N SER A 155 1.33 -53.41 -18.37
CA SER A 155 1.43 -54.89 -18.47
C SER A 155 1.43 -55.42 -19.90
N ASP A 156 1.04 -54.60 -20.87
CA ASP A 156 1.01 -54.87 -22.31
C ASP A 156 2.25 -54.35 -23.06
N GLY A 157 3.25 -53.82 -22.34
CA GLY A 157 4.53 -53.39 -22.88
C GLY A 157 4.59 -51.94 -23.40
N HIS A 158 3.49 -51.18 -23.41
CA HIS A 158 3.57 -49.76 -23.76
C HIS A 158 4.06 -48.91 -22.57
N ILE A 159 4.80 -47.84 -22.89
CA ILE A 159 5.34 -46.91 -21.90
C ILE A 159 4.59 -45.58 -22.04
N THR A 160 3.94 -45.14 -20.97
CA THR A 160 3.30 -43.83 -20.87
C THR A 160 4.18 -42.89 -20.05
N VAL A 161 4.48 -41.70 -20.57
CA VAL A 161 5.27 -40.67 -19.85
C VAL A 161 4.34 -39.62 -19.24
N ASN A 162 4.24 -39.61 -17.92
CA ASN A 162 3.51 -38.59 -17.18
C ASN A 162 4.40 -37.38 -16.89
N LYS A 163 3.89 -36.19 -17.17
CA LYS A 163 4.58 -34.91 -16.96
C LYS A 163 3.91 -34.15 -15.83
N THR A 164 4.65 -33.89 -14.76
CA THR A 164 4.14 -33.18 -13.58
C THR A 164 4.88 -31.86 -13.41
N PRO A 165 4.18 -30.70 -13.43
CA PRO A 165 4.82 -29.42 -13.17
C PRO A 165 5.18 -29.27 -11.69
N LEU A 166 6.39 -28.77 -11.44
CA LEU A 166 6.95 -28.44 -10.14
C LEU A 166 7.31 -26.97 -10.12
N ILE A 167 7.02 -26.29 -9.03
CA ILE A 167 7.37 -24.89 -8.81
C ILE A 167 8.74 -24.82 -8.16
N THR A 168 9.68 -24.10 -8.78
CA THR A 168 11.03 -23.89 -8.23
C THR A 168 10.99 -22.97 -7.01
N GLY A 169 12.03 -22.91 -6.17
CA GLY A 169 12.09 -21.94 -5.06
C GLY A 169 11.86 -20.48 -5.51
N LYS A 170 12.44 -20.11 -6.66
CA LYS A 170 12.18 -18.81 -7.31
C LYS A 170 10.71 -18.66 -7.74
N GLY A 171 10.12 -19.71 -8.30
CA GLY A 171 8.69 -19.75 -8.64
C GLY A 171 7.79 -19.58 -7.43
N GLN A 172 8.15 -20.19 -6.30
CA GLN A 172 7.39 -20.11 -5.06
C GLN A 172 7.32 -18.67 -4.56
N GLN A 173 8.47 -17.99 -4.42
CA GLN A 173 8.52 -16.57 -4.07
C GLN A 173 7.69 -15.71 -5.04
N TYR A 174 7.86 -15.95 -6.34
CA TYR A 174 7.18 -15.17 -7.38
C TYR A 174 5.66 -15.30 -7.26
N PHE A 175 5.13 -16.52 -7.14
CA PHE A 175 3.69 -16.73 -7.04
C PHE A 175 3.15 -16.28 -5.69
N ILE A 176 3.86 -16.53 -4.58
CA ILE A 176 3.46 -16.05 -3.25
C ILE A 176 3.32 -14.53 -3.24
N ASN A 177 4.35 -13.80 -3.67
CA ASN A 177 4.30 -12.34 -3.75
C ASN A 177 3.19 -11.88 -4.69
N LYS A 178 2.99 -12.58 -5.80
CA LYS A 178 1.93 -12.25 -6.76
C LYS A 178 0.53 -12.42 -6.18
N PHE A 179 0.28 -13.47 -5.40
CA PHE A 179 -1.03 -13.72 -4.78
C PHE A 179 -1.25 -12.90 -3.50
N LEU A 180 -0.19 -12.58 -2.74
CA LEU A 180 -0.29 -11.77 -1.52
C LEU A 180 -0.36 -10.26 -1.79
N ASN A 181 0.23 -9.78 -2.90
CA ASN A 181 0.19 -8.36 -3.28
C ASN A 181 -0.97 -8.02 -4.21
N GLN A 182 -1.82 -8.97 -4.62
CA GLN A 182 -2.95 -8.72 -5.50
C GLN A 182 -4.29 -8.79 -4.76
N GLU A 183 -4.90 -7.61 -4.60
CA GLU A 183 -6.29 -7.32 -4.23
C GLU A 183 -7.33 -7.80 -5.27
N TYR A 184 -7.00 -8.79 -6.12
CA TYR A 184 -7.83 -9.18 -7.26
C TYR A 184 -7.87 -10.71 -7.46
N LEU A 185 -8.87 -11.33 -6.84
CA LEU A 185 -9.57 -12.45 -7.45
C LEU A 185 -11.05 -12.07 -7.46
N PRO A 186 -11.69 -11.82 -8.63
CA PRO A 186 -13.13 -11.81 -8.68
C PRO A 186 -13.62 -13.21 -8.28
N GLY A 187 -14.52 -13.25 -7.29
CA GLY A 187 -15.28 -14.44 -6.92
C GLY A 187 -16.17 -14.92 -8.06
#